data_AF-A0A820SUA8-F1
#
_entry.id   AF-A0A820SUA8-F1
#
_cell.length_a   1.000
_cell.length_b   1.000
_cell.length_c   1.000
_cell.angle_alpha   90.00
_cell.angle_beta   90.00
_cell.angle_gamma   90.00
#
_symmetry.space_group_name_H-M   'P 1'
#
loop_
_entity.id
_entity.type
_entity.pdbx_description
1 polymer ?
#
loop_
_entity_poly.entity_id
_entity_poly.type
_entity_poly.pdbx_seq_one_letter_code
_entity_poly.pdbx_strand_id
1 'polypeptide(L)'
;MGAISGYIGLLLQLPPPLYQLLMSLQLVLAKYVPSVGKIEHGTWRSFESDERSDVSCGFVDGDLIETYLDLPKTVQQELIKELHGENNVQLNTSVEELVKIIEELARIH
;
A
#
# COMPACT_ATOMS: atom_id res chain seq x y z
N MET A 1 -14.98 -8.06 8.29
CA MET A 1 -15.98 -8.16 7.20
C MET A 1 -15.86 -9.52 6.55
N GLY A 2 -16.96 -10.14 6.14
CA GLY A 2 -16.94 -11.44 5.44
C GLY A 2 -17.55 -11.31 4.05
N ALA A 3 -17.02 -12.06 3.08
CA ALA A 3 -17.52 -12.12 1.71
C ALA A 3 -18.10 -13.51 1.38
N ILE A 4 -18.94 -13.57 0.34
CA ILE A 4 -19.55 -14.83 -0.14
C ILE A 4 -18.53 -15.88 -0.61
N SER A 5 -17.31 -15.45 -0.96
CA SER A 5 -16.19 -16.32 -1.34
C SER A 5 -15.50 -16.98 -0.15
N GLY A 6 -15.91 -16.66 1.08
CA GLY A 6 -15.22 -17.09 2.31
C GLY A 6 -14.05 -16.20 2.72
N TYR A 7 -13.78 -15.12 1.97
CA TYR A 7 -12.78 -14.12 2.36
C TYR A 7 -13.22 -13.37 3.62
N ILE A 8 -12.30 -13.24 4.58
CA ILE A 8 -12.48 -12.43 5.79
C ILE A 8 -11.49 -11.28 5.70
N GLY A 9 -12.00 -10.05 5.64
CA GLY A 9 -11.19 -8.83 5.56
C GLY A 9 -11.37 -7.92 6.78
N LEU A 10 -10.36 -7.12 7.07
CA LEU A 10 -10.38 -6.12 8.13
C LEU A 10 -10.43 -4.70 7.52
N LEU A 11 -11.20 -3.79 8.14
CA LEU A 11 -11.22 -2.37 7.77
C LEU A 11 -10.82 -1.55 9.00
N LEU A 12 -9.74 -0.79 8.88
CA LEU A 12 -9.18 0.04 9.95
C LEU A 12 -9.15 1.49 9.53
N GLN A 13 -9.30 2.39 10.50
CA GLN A 13 -9.09 3.82 10.30
C GLN A 13 -7.62 4.17 10.57
N LEU A 14 -7.01 4.94 9.67
CA LEU A 14 -5.62 5.38 9.78
C LEU A 14 -5.57 6.87 10.17
N PRO A 15 -4.68 7.26 11.10
CA PRO A 15 -4.37 8.67 11.34
C PRO A 15 -3.84 9.35 10.06
N PRO A 16 -4.12 10.65 9.81
CA PRO A 16 -3.73 11.31 8.57
C PRO A 16 -2.24 11.19 8.19
N PRO A 17 -1.27 11.32 9.13
CA PRO A 17 0.14 11.15 8.78
C PRO A 17 0.48 9.72 8.31
N LEU A 18 -0.10 8.72 8.97
CA LEU A 18 0.10 7.31 8.61
C LEU A 18 -0.54 6.99 7.27
N TYR A 19 -1.74 7.53 7.01
CA TYR A 19 -2.39 7.41 5.71
C TYR A 19 -1.53 7.98 4.58
N GLN A 20 -0.98 9.19 4.74
CA GLN A 20 -0.12 9.81 3.72
C GLN A 20 1.16 9.00 3.45
N LEU A 21 1.78 8.49 4.51
CA LEU A 21 2.96 7.62 4.39
C LEU A 21 2.64 6.33 3.63
N LEU A 22 1.60 5.60 4.05
CA LEU A 22 1.25 4.32 3.44
C LEU A 22 0.70 4.48 2.02
N MET A 23 -0.04 5.56 1.74
CA MET A 23 -0.49 5.86 0.38
C MET A 23 0.69 6.13 -0.55
N SER A 24 1.71 6.86 -0.08
CA SER A 24 2.93 7.10 -0.86
C SER A 24 3.66 5.77 -1.11
N LEU A 25 3.80 4.93 -0.09
CA LEU A 25 4.39 3.59 -0.22
C LEU A 25 3.62 2.73 -1.25
N GLN A 26 2.29 2.75 -1.20
CA GLN A 26 1.45 2.01 -2.15
C GLN A 26 1.73 2.40 -3.60
N LEU A 27 1.85 3.70 -3.89
CA LEU A 27 2.11 4.20 -5.24
C LEU A 27 3.47 3.73 -5.77
N VAL A 28 4.50 3.72 -4.93
CA VAL A 28 5.82 3.24 -5.31
C VAL A 28 5.83 1.72 -5.46
N LEU A 29 5.21 0.99 -4.52
CA LEU A 29 5.08 -0.47 -4.57
C LEU A 29 4.31 -0.94 -5.81
N ALA A 30 3.26 -0.24 -6.22
CA ALA A 30 2.49 -0.58 -7.42
C ALA A 30 3.33 -0.55 -8.71
N LYS A 31 4.41 0.24 -8.77
CA LYS A 31 5.36 0.23 -9.89
C LYS A 31 6.31 -0.95 -9.82
N TYR A 32 6.61 -1.44 -8.63
CA TYR A 32 7.65 -2.42 -8.34
C TYR A 32 7.14 -3.85 -8.30
N VAL A 33 5.93 -4.07 -7.77
CA VAL A 33 5.30 -5.38 -7.67
C VAL A 33 4.67 -5.73 -9.02
N PRO A 34 5.20 -6.73 -9.75
CA PRO A 34 4.70 -7.08 -11.06
C PRO A 34 3.27 -7.63 -10.94
N SER A 35 2.35 -7.00 -11.65
CA SER A 35 0.98 -7.51 -11.73
C SER A 35 0.89 -8.75 -12.61
N VAL A 36 0.19 -9.77 -12.13
CA VAL A 36 -0.15 -10.94 -12.93
C VAL A 36 -1.07 -10.52 -14.06
N GLY A 37 -0.66 -10.78 -15.31
CA GLY A 37 -1.44 -10.37 -16.48
C GLY A 37 -1.32 -8.89 -16.88
N LYS A 38 -0.36 -8.15 -16.31
CA LYS A 38 -0.11 -6.72 -16.60
C LYS A 38 -1.30 -5.79 -16.29
N ILE A 39 -2.09 -6.13 -15.27
CA ILE A 39 -3.21 -5.30 -14.81
C ILE A 39 -2.68 -4.25 -13.83
N GLU A 40 -2.84 -2.96 -14.10
CA GLU A 40 -2.39 -1.93 -13.17
C GLU A 40 -3.13 -2.03 -11.82
N HIS A 41 -2.40 -1.90 -10.70
CA HIS A 41 -2.99 -1.97 -9.36
C HIS A 41 -4.11 -0.92 -9.16
N GLY A 42 -3.89 0.30 -9.63
CA GLY A 42 -4.89 1.37 -9.59
C GLY A 42 -6.17 0.99 -10.33
N THR A 43 -6.05 0.40 -11.53
CA THR A 43 -7.20 -0.11 -12.28
C THR A 43 -7.90 -1.25 -11.54
N TRP A 44 -7.15 -2.17 -10.94
CA TRP A 44 -7.73 -3.27 -10.17
C TRP A 44 -8.51 -2.80 -8.93
N ARG A 45 -8.07 -1.72 -8.29
CA ARG A 45 -8.70 -1.17 -7.09
C ARG A 45 -9.70 -0.03 -7.36
N SER A 46 -9.86 0.41 -8.60
CA SER A 46 -10.87 1.40 -8.98
C SER A 46 -12.28 0.99 -8.54
N PHE A 47 -13.10 1.98 -8.20
CA PHE A 47 -14.52 1.77 -7.99
C PHE A 47 -15.19 1.54 -9.35
N GLU A 48 -15.92 0.43 -9.48
CA GLU A 48 -16.63 0.08 -10.71
C GLU A 48 -18.10 -0.22 -10.38
N SER A 49 -19.01 0.37 -11.16
CA SER A 49 -20.42 -0.01 -11.25
C SER A 49 -20.89 0.10 -12.70
N ASP A 50 -22.06 -0.47 -13.02
CA ASP A 50 -22.64 -0.42 -14.38
C ASP A 50 -22.78 1.01 -14.94
N GLU A 51 -22.84 2.02 -14.07
CA GLU A 51 -23.05 3.42 -14.41
C GLU A 51 -21.77 4.27 -14.40
N ARG A 52 -20.74 3.87 -13.63
CA ARG A 52 -19.53 4.69 -13.46
C ARG A 52 -18.31 3.88 -13.04
N SER A 53 -17.15 4.40 -13.46
CA SER A 53 -15.83 4.01 -12.97
C SER A 53 -15.17 5.24 -12.34
N ASP A 54 -14.70 5.13 -11.10
CA ASP A 54 -13.99 6.19 -10.37
C ASP A 54 -12.67 5.66 -9.79
N VAL A 55 -11.66 6.52 -9.71
CA VAL A 55 -10.37 6.17 -9.10
C VAL A 55 -10.56 5.93 -7.59
N SER A 56 -9.91 4.89 -7.06
CA SER A 56 -9.90 4.60 -5.63
C SER A 56 -9.35 5.80 -4.83
N CYS A 57 -10.08 6.25 -3.81
CA CYS A 57 -9.65 7.37 -2.97
C CYS A 57 -9.92 7.09 -1.49
N GLY A 58 -9.02 7.54 -0.61
CA GLY A 58 -9.19 7.37 0.84
C GLY A 58 -8.92 5.96 1.38
N PHE A 59 -8.41 5.04 0.56
CA PHE A 59 -8.12 3.65 0.93
C PHE A 59 -6.67 3.29 0.66
N VAL A 60 -6.12 2.46 1.56
CA VAL A 60 -4.81 1.80 1.42
C VAL A 60 -5.06 0.29 1.41
N ASP A 61 -4.42 -0.39 0.47
CA ASP A 61 -4.49 -1.82 0.25
C ASP A 61 -3.47 -2.55 1.13
N GLY A 62 -3.93 -3.12 2.25
CA GLY A 62 -3.08 -3.82 3.22
C GLY A 62 -2.27 -4.94 2.58
N ASP A 63 -2.89 -5.73 1.71
CA ASP A 63 -2.22 -6.85 1.03
C ASP A 63 -1.00 -6.37 0.22
N LEU A 64 -1.14 -5.25 -0.51
CA LEU A 64 -0.04 -4.68 -1.28
C LEU A 64 1.04 -4.12 -0.36
N ILE A 65 0.67 -3.42 0.72
CA ILE A 65 1.64 -2.87 1.68
C ILE A 65 2.46 -3.97 2.35
N GLU A 66 1.83 -5.09 2.71
CA GLU A 66 2.49 -6.19 3.39
C GLU A 66 3.53 -6.89 2.50
N THR A 67 3.36 -6.87 1.17
CA THR A 67 4.39 -7.39 0.25
C THR A 67 5.75 -6.73 0.43
N TYR A 68 5.81 -5.52 0.99
CA TYR A 68 7.07 -4.84 1.30
C TYR A 68 7.97 -5.66 2.24
N LEU A 69 7.39 -6.41 3.18
CA LEU A 69 8.14 -7.25 4.13
C LEU A 69 8.85 -8.41 3.43
N ASP A 70 8.34 -8.87 2.29
CA ASP A 70 8.92 -9.95 1.50
C ASP A 70 10.02 -9.47 0.54
N LEU A 71 10.19 -8.15 0.38
CA LEU A 71 11.19 -7.60 -0.54
C LEU A 71 12.61 -7.69 0.04
N PRO A 72 13.63 -7.90 -0.82
CA PRO A 72 15.03 -7.82 -0.40
C PRO A 72 15.36 -6.44 0.18
N LYS A 73 16.22 -6.39 1.20
CA LYS A 73 16.64 -5.12 1.85
C LYS A 73 17.19 -4.07 0.87
N THR A 74 17.84 -4.50 -0.22
CA THR A 74 18.34 -3.60 -1.26
C THR A 74 17.19 -2.88 -1.97
N VAL A 75 16.11 -3.59 -2.28
CA VAL A 75 14.90 -3.05 -2.91
C VAL A 75 14.17 -2.13 -1.93
N GLN A 76 14.04 -2.53 -0.67
CA GLN A 76 13.46 -1.70 0.38
C GLN A 76 14.18 -0.33 0.50
N GLN A 77 15.51 -0.33 0.47
CA GLN A 77 16.30 0.90 0.48
C GLN A 77 16.09 1.78 -0.76
N GLU A 78 15.91 1.18 -1.93
CA GLU A 78 15.60 1.91 -3.17
C GLU A 78 14.22 2.55 -3.12
N LEU A 79 13.21 1.80 -2.66
CA LEU A 79 11.85 2.29 -2.50
C LEU A 79 11.79 3.50 -1.55
N ILE A 80 12.52 3.45 -0.43
CA ILE A 80 12.59 4.58 0.51
C ILE A 80 13.26 5.81 -0.10
N LYS A 81 14.30 5.63 -0.92
CA LYS A 81 14.90 6.76 -1.67
C LYS A 81 13.90 7.37 -2.64
N GLU A 82 13.10 6.55 -3.32
CA GLU A 82 12.05 7.03 -4.23
C GLU A 82 10.95 7.77 -3.46
N LEU A 83 10.54 7.26 -2.30
CA LEU A 83 9.57 7.92 -1.42
C LEU A 83 10.03 9.32 -0.97
N HIS A 84 11.30 9.49 -0.64
CA HIS A 84 11.88 10.78 -0.30
C HIS A 84 12.04 11.72 -1.51
N GLY A 85 12.08 11.18 -2.73
CA GLY A 85 12.25 11.93 -3.97
C GLY A 85 10.95 12.44 -4.58
N GLU A 86 9.86 11.66 -4.50
CA GLU A 86 8.58 12.03 -5.14
C GLU A 86 7.73 13.01 -4.32
N ASN A 87 7.93 13.07 -2.99
CA ASN A 87 7.15 13.93 -2.13
C ASN A 87 8.05 15.00 -1.49
N ASN A 88 7.75 16.29 -1.71
CA ASN A 88 8.23 17.40 -0.88
C ASN A 88 7.83 17.27 0.62
N VAL A 89 7.22 16.15 1.00
CA VAL A 89 7.02 15.73 2.37
C VAL A 89 8.31 15.06 2.83
N GLN A 90 9.04 15.72 3.74
CA GLN A 90 10.14 15.09 4.47
C GLN A 90 9.58 14.01 5.40
N LEU A 91 9.18 12.88 4.82
CA LEU A 91 8.98 11.64 5.55
C LEU A 91 10.37 11.16 5.92
N ASN A 92 10.93 11.62 7.04
CA ASN A 92 12.22 11.14 7.53
C ASN A 92 12.08 9.72 8.11
N THR A 93 11.62 8.76 7.31
CA THR A 93 11.34 7.39 7.75
C THR A 93 12.44 6.46 7.27
N SER A 94 13.07 5.72 8.20
CA SER A 94 14.09 4.73 7.85
C SER A 94 13.49 3.40 7.41
N VAL A 95 14.30 2.52 6.81
CA VAL A 95 13.87 1.15 6.46
C VAL A 95 13.36 0.42 7.69
N GLU A 96 14.09 0.51 8.80
CA GLU A 96 13.77 -0.15 10.05
C GLU A 96 12.46 0.36 10.66
N GLU A 97 12.23 1.68 10.59
CA GLU A 97 11.00 2.29 11.06
C GLU A 97 9.81 1.85 10.21
N LEU A 98 9.95 1.84 8.88
CA LEU A 98 8.88 1.43 7.98
C LEU A 98 8.54 -0.07 8.15
N VAL A 99 9.56 -0.93 8.27
CA VAL A 99 9.36 -2.36 8.58
C VAL A 99 8.60 -2.52 9.90
N LYS A 100 9.01 -1.80 10.95
CA LYS A 100 8.35 -1.88 12.25
C LYS A 100 6.88 -1.47 12.19
N ILE A 101 6.56 -0.40 11.46
CA ILE A 101 5.18 0.07 11.27
C ILE A 101 4.34 -1.00 10.57
N ILE A 102 4.85 -1.59 9.49
CA ILE A 102 4.11 -2.59 8.71
C ILE A 102 3.94 -3.88 9.52
N GLU A 103 4.96 -4.32 10.27
CA GLU A 103 4.84 -5.46 11.19
C GLU A 103 3.82 -5.21 12.32
N GLU A 104 3.72 -3.99 12.83
CA GLU A 104 2.70 -3.60 13.82
C GLU A 104 1.28 -3.70 13.23
N LEU A 105 1.10 -3.28 11.97
CA LEU A 105 -0.19 -3.38 11.27
C LEU A 105 -0.56 -4.83 10.94
N ALA A 106 0.42 -5.63 10.50
CA ALA A 106 0.22 -7.05 10.19
C ALA A 106 -0.23 -7.85 11.41
N ARG A 107 0.20 -7.47 12.63
CA ARG A 107 -0.23 -8.13 13.89
C ARG A 107 -1.70 -7.92 14.25
N ILE A 108 -2.42 -7.02 13.58
CA ILE A 108 -3.81 -6.71 13.91
C ILE A 108 -4.77 -7.79 13.37
N HIS A 109 -4.30 -8.68 12.50
CA HIS A 109 -5.08 -9.76 11.92
C HIS A 109 -4.32 -11.10 11.87
#